data_AF-A0A938SD61-F1
#
_entry.id   AF-A0A938SD61-F1
#
_cell.length_a   1.000
_cell.length_b   1.000
_cell.length_c   1.000
_cell.angle_alpha   90.00
_cell.angle_beta   90.00
_cell.angle_gamma   90.00
#
_symmetry.space_group_name_H-M   'P 1'
#
loop_
_entity.id
_entity.type
_entity.pdbx_description
1 polymer ?
#
loop_
_entity_poly.entity_id
_entity_poly.type
_entity_poly.pdbx_seq_one_letter_code
_entity_poly.pdbx_strand_id
1 'polypeptide(L)'
;MTLKKTRILAVCALAVTSLLASQIWAADTAKPTWIGVDVGKVGLAGSFAEKDGVFTVNGAGGGIYIAGDSFHYVHVPLEGDGAITVRVVAMKNSVANTTLGLMARETLEYDSKHVYLFLRPNRGYLAACQARIGDDIESVQTVAKAEGVKLPCWLRMTRQGDKFETFLSQDGKEWKPFGEVTNTLSRYVHLGMIVCSHRTNLLTEGVFDHVTVSGVMPPAERFRAEVAKTLNRLWGEKPRDPRLAAFDALATKRRDERAGLAFPKRKKLISANVHPMPPPAEFKARLKEYEQRPYDGVLFTLKGGQRPFQRRPWDEARFVEDYEALADLQSRVLTDNFIVVHTSATVDWFDDKQWESVLRNTRMLAKAALLGRCAGFFVDPEGYGANAWSYFDAIGHEEKPFEQFHAQVRKRGETWIQAIQQELPSPRLLFAFLMPTTQLIHDPDLPVERIQKDIPAMRYALLPSFVNGVLKGA
;
A
#
# COMPACT_ATOMS: atom_id res chain seq x y z
N MET A 1 -65.38 20.41 29.70
CA MET A 1 -63.94 20.28 29.40
C MET A 1 -63.70 18.90 28.83
N THR A 2 -63.22 18.84 27.57
CA THR A 2 -62.26 17.84 27.02
C THR A 2 -62.53 16.34 27.26
N LEU A 3 -62.68 15.41 26.30
CA LEU A 3 -62.13 15.24 24.95
C LEU A 3 -63.13 14.41 24.09
N LYS A 4 -63.27 14.71 22.79
CA LYS A 4 -63.95 13.84 21.82
C LYS A 4 -63.00 12.76 21.27
N LYS A 5 -63.57 11.57 21.08
CA LYS A 5 -62.97 10.38 20.46
C LYS A 5 -62.80 10.52 18.95
N THR A 6 -61.93 9.63 18.44
CA THR A 6 -62.07 8.83 17.20
C THR A 6 -61.11 9.17 16.05
N ARG A 7 -60.28 8.16 15.73
CA ARG A 7 -59.43 7.98 14.54
C ARG A 7 -60.28 7.69 13.30
N ILE A 8 -59.91 8.17 12.10
CA ILE A 8 -59.95 7.43 10.80
C ILE A 8 -58.88 7.99 9.85
N LEU A 9 -58.23 7.08 9.12
CA LEU A 9 -57.22 7.24 8.05
C LEU A 9 -57.72 8.03 6.82
N ALA A 10 -56.80 8.72 6.12
CA ALA A 10 -56.75 8.69 4.64
C ALA A 10 -55.36 9.14 4.12
N VAL A 11 -54.85 8.36 3.19
CA VAL A 11 -53.63 8.50 2.38
C VAL A 11 -53.78 9.65 1.38
N CYS A 12 -52.70 10.40 1.07
CA CYS A 12 -52.37 10.77 -0.32
C CYS A 12 -50.99 11.46 -0.46
N ALA A 13 -50.22 10.90 -1.39
CA ALA A 13 -48.97 11.30 -2.02
C ALA A 13 -48.51 12.76 -1.90
N LEU A 14 -47.25 12.93 -1.46
CA LEU A 14 -46.40 14.05 -1.85
C LEU A 14 -45.18 13.47 -2.56
N ALA A 15 -45.23 13.51 -3.90
CA ALA A 15 -44.07 13.30 -4.75
C ALA A 15 -43.10 14.46 -4.50
N VAL A 16 -41.97 14.18 -3.87
CA VAL A 16 -40.83 15.10 -3.83
C VAL A 16 -40.01 14.82 -5.09
N THR A 17 -40.30 15.55 -6.16
CA THR A 17 -39.36 15.70 -7.28
C THR A 17 -38.16 16.50 -6.79
N SER A 18 -37.08 15.83 -6.40
CA SER A 18 -35.79 16.46 -6.20
C SER A 18 -35.22 16.85 -7.57
N LEU A 19 -35.51 18.08 -8.00
CA LEU A 19 -34.73 18.74 -9.04
C LEU A 19 -33.32 18.96 -8.45
N LEU A 20 -32.37 18.09 -8.78
CA LEU A 20 -30.96 18.39 -8.61
C LEU A 20 -30.64 19.51 -9.60
N ALA A 21 -30.63 20.75 -9.11
CA ALA A 21 -30.03 21.85 -9.81
C ALA A 21 -28.53 21.53 -9.94
N SER A 22 -28.13 21.05 -11.11
CA SER A 22 -26.73 21.01 -11.52
C SER A 22 -26.23 22.45 -11.54
N GLN A 23 -25.54 22.86 -10.47
CA GLN A 23 -24.71 24.06 -10.51
C GLN A 23 -23.70 23.84 -11.62
N ILE A 24 -23.83 24.62 -12.70
CA ILE A 24 -22.83 24.74 -13.74
C ILE A 24 -21.74 25.60 -13.13
N TRP A 25 -20.62 24.99 -12.76
CA TRP A 25 -19.44 25.73 -12.36
C TRP A 25 -18.94 26.44 -13.62
N ALA A 26 -18.92 27.77 -13.62
CA ALA A 26 -18.27 28.52 -14.67
C ALA A 26 -16.78 28.13 -14.66
N ALA A 27 -16.36 27.35 -15.66
CA ALA A 27 -14.98 26.97 -15.85
C ALA A 27 -14.17 28.21 -16.23
N ASP A 28 -13.02 28.41 -15.59
CA ASP A 28 -11.97 29.26 -16.14
C ASP A 28 -11.54 28.64 -17.48
N THR A 29 -11.74 29.36 -18.57
CA THR A 29 -11.77 28.84 -19.96
C THR A 29 -10.39 28.68 -20.61
N ALA A 30 -9.33 28.61 -19.82
CA ALA A 30 -8.02 28.26 -20.35
C ALA A 30 -8.00 26.78 -20.76
N LYS A 31 -7.61 26.48 -22.01
CA LYS A 31 -7.40 25.10 -22.46
C LYS A 31 -6.45 24.40 -21.47
N PRO A 32 -6.81 23.22 -20.93
CA PRO A 32 -5.92 22.50 -20.01
C PRO A 32 -4.56 22.23 -20.64
N THR A 33 -3.49 22.55 -19.90
CA THR A 33 -2.12 22.14 -20.25
C THR A 33 -1.85 20.75 -19.68
N TRP A 34 -1.78 19.76 -20.56
CA TRP A 34 -1.50 18.37 -20.19
C TRP A 34 -0.01 18.13 -19.98
N ILE A 35 0.32 17.37 -18.93
CA ILE A 35 1.69 17.01 -18.56
C ILE A 35 1.81 15.49 -18.61
N GLY A 36 2.81 15.00 -19.34
CA GLY A 36 3.15 13.58 -19.41
C GLY A 36 4.30 13.25 -18.45
N VAL A 37 4.16 12.19 -17.69
CA VAL A 37 5.19 11.73 -16.75
C VAL A 37 5.11 10.22 -16.54
N ASP A 38 6.26 9.59 -16.36
CA ASP A 38 6.34 8.22 -15.87
C ASP A 38 6.29 8.21 -14.34
N VAL A 39 5.33 7.49 -13.77
CA VAL A 39 5.23 7.26 -12.32
C VAL A 39 5.98 5.97 -12.00
N GLY A 40 6.89 6.03 -11.04
CA GLY A 40 7.71 4.89 -10.61
C GLY A 40 8.68 4.39 -11.69
N LYS A 41 9.16 3.15 -11.53
CA LYS A 41 10.11 2.54 -12.49
C LYS A 41 9.36 1.83 -13.61
N VAL A 42 9.25 2.49 -14.77
CA VAL A 42 8.49 1.98 -15.93
C VAL A 42 9.28 1.05 -16.86
N GLY A 43 10.62 1.05 -16.75
CA GLY A 43 11.54 0.28 -17.60
C GLY A 43 11.74 0.89 -18.98
N LEU A 44 10.67 1.14 -19.73
CA LEU A 44 10.68 1.93 -20.96
C LEU A 44 9.94 3.25 -20.75
N ALA A 45 10.57 4.37 -21.11
CA ALA A 45 9.98 5.70 -20.97
C ALA A 45 8.70 5.82 -21.81
N GLY A 46 7.63 6.34 -21.20
CA GLY A 46 6.38 6.61 -21.88
C GLY A 46 6.42 7.92 -22.67
N SER A 47 5.35 8.18 -23.41
CA SER A 47 5.17 9.42 -24.16
C SER A 47 3.70 9.70 -24.44
N PHE A 48 3.38 10.94 -24.81
CA PHE A 48 2.05 11.25 -25.34
C PHE A 48 2.11 12.32 -26.44
N ALA A 49 1.11 12.32 -27.30
CA ALA A 49 0.86 13.37 -28.28
C ALA A 49 -0.63 13.72 -28.31
N GLU A 50 -0.96 15.00 -28.43
CA GLU A 50 -2.31 15.49 -28.70
C GLU A 50 -2.37 16.04 -30.12
N LYS A 51 -3.35 15.59 -30.91
CA LYS A 51 -3.68 16.18 -32.21
C LYS A 51 -5.19 16.20 -32.39
N ASP A 52 -5.74 17.38 -32.69
CA ASP A 52 -7.17 17.58 -32.96
C ASP A 52 -8.10 17.01 -31.86
N GLY A 53 -7.68 17.12 -30.59
CA GLY A 53 -8.43 16.60 -29.43
C GLY A 53 -8.32 15.08 -29.22
N VAL A 54 -7.50 14.39 -30.02
CA VAL A 54 -7.16 12.96 -29.85
C VAL A 54 -5.80 12.85 -29.16
N PHE A 55 -5.76 12.06 -28.08
CA PHE A 55 -4.56 11.73 -27.33
C PHE A 55 -4.08 10.34 -27.70
N THR A 56 -2.84 10.24 -28.14
CA THR A 56 -2.10 8.98 -28.27
C THR A 56 -1.12 8.89 -27.11
N VAL A 57 -1.27 7.90 -26.26
CA VAL A 57 -0.51 7.76 -25.01
C VAL A 57 0.20 6.41 -25.00
N ASN A 58 1.52 6.42 -24.89
CA ASN A 58 2.35 5.23 -24.82
C ASN A 58 2.83 5.01 -23.39
N GLY A 59 2.61 3.81 -22.84
CA GLY A 59 3.00 3.48 -21.48
C GLY A 59 3.54 2.07 -21.31
N ALA A 60 4.64 1.95 -20.57
CA ALA A 60 5.15 0.70 -20.04
C ALA A 60 4.88 0.60 -18.53
N GLY A 61 5.53 -0.34 -17.86
CA GLY A 61 5.54 -0.43 -16.40
C GLY A 61 4.80 -1.62 -15.81
N GLY A 62 4.93 -1.81 -14.50
CA GLY A 62 4.39 -2.93 -13.73
C GLY A 62 2.94 -2.79 -13.28
N GLY A 63 2.31 -1.63 -13.52
CA GLY A 63 0.94 -1.34 -13.14
C GLY A 63 0.82 -0.70 -11.76
N ILE A 64 -0.41 -0.59 -11.28
CA ILE A 64 -0.72 -0.26 -9.89
C ILE A 64 -0.69 -1.58 -9.16
N TYR A 65 0.47 -1.92 -8.63
CA TYR A 65 0.66 -3.14 -7.88
C TYR A 65 1.39 -2.85 -6.59
N ILE A 66 1.48 -3.86 -5.74
CA ILE A 66 2.02 -3.65 -4.41
C ILE A 66 3.53 -3.44 -4.38
N ALA A 67 4.22 -3.66 -5.51
CA ALA A 67 5.62 -3.27 -5.71
C ALA A 67 5.79 -1.77 -6.04
N GLY A 68 4.69 -1.02 -6.04
CA GLY A 68 4.64 0.40 -6.38
C GLY A 68 3.99 0.64 -7.73
N ASP A 69 3.38 1.81 -7.82
CA ASP A 69 2.80 2.32 -9.05
C ASP A 69 3.90 2.47 -10.10
N SER A 70 3.71 1.84 -11.26
CA SER A 70 4.62 1.88 -12.40
C SER A 70 3.82 1.98 -13.71
N PHE A 71 3.69 3.19 -14.26
CA PHE A 71 2.89 3.47 -15.45
C PHE A 71 3.21 4.85 -16.07
N HIS A 72 2.72 5.10 -17.30
CA HIS A 72 2.73 6.44 -17.90
C HIS A 72 1.42 7.19 -17.63
N TYR A 73 1.54 8.47 -17.28
CA TYR A 73 0.43 9.30 -16.82
C TYR A 73 0.40 10.64 -17.56
N VAL A 74 -0.78 11.00 -18.08
CA VAL A 74 -1.02 12.27 -18.79
C VAL A 74 -2.09 13.03 -18.01
N HIS A 75 -1.71 14.11 -17.35
CA HIS A 75 -2.54 14.72 -16.31
C HIS A 75 -2.55 16.25 -16.34
N VAL A 76 -3.52 16.81 -15.62
CA VAL A 76 -3.63 18.23 -15.30
C VAL A 76 -3.70 18.43 -13.78
N PRO A 77 -3.31 19.60 -13.26
CA PRO A 77 -3.56 19.95 -11.87
C PRO A 77 -5.04 20.25 -11.66
N LEU A 78 -5.62 19.73 -10.57
CA LEU A 78 -6.98 20.06 -10.13
C LEU A 78 -6.94 20.57 -8.69
N GLU A 79 -7.59 21.71 -8.43
CA GLU A 79 -7.89 22.24 -7.09
C GLU A 79 -9.37 22.03 -6.75
N GLY A 80 -9.65 21.25 -5.71
CA GLY A 80 -10.98 20.99 -5.21
C GLY A 80 -11.78 20.05 -6.11
N ASP A 81 -13.04 20.43 -6.34
CA ASP A 81 -14.02 19.65 -7.08
C ASP A 81 -13.79 19.74 -8.59
N GLY A 82 -14.18 18.70 -9.29
CA GLY A 82 -14.02 18.65 -10.73
C GLY A 82 -14.42 17.33 -11.34
N ALA A 83 -14.22 17.22 -12.65
CA ALA A 83 -14.49 16.01 -13.39
C ALA A 83 -13.53 15.85 -14.56
N ILE A 84 -13.32 14.61 -14.96
CA ILE A 84 -12.69 14.24 -16.22
C ILE A 84 -13.60 13.28 -16.96
N THR A 85 -13.79 13.51 -18.25
CA THR A 85 -14.51 12.63 -19.18
C THR A 85 -13.62 12.34 -20.37
N VAL A 86 -13.53 11.07 -20.77
CA VAL A 86 -12.82 10.63 -21.97
C VAL A 86 -13.60 9.53 -22.66
N ARG A 87 -13.38 9.34 -23.96
CA ARG A 87 -13.69 8.09 -24.64
C ARG A 87 -12.40 7.36 -24.96
N VAL A 88 -12.27 6.14 -24.44
CA VAL A 88 -11.19 5.22 -24.80
C VAL A 88 -11.57 4.59 -26.13
N VAL A 89 -10.78 4.85 -27.16
CA VAL A 89 -11.08 4.45 -28.54
C VAL A 89 -10.46 3.09 -28.86
N ALA A 90 -9.16 2.96 -28.61
CA ALA A 90 -8.38 1.80 -29.03
C ALA A 90 -7.18 1.54 -28.11
N MET A 91 -6.66 0.32 -28.23
CA MET A 91 -5.48 -0.17 -27.54
C MET A 91 -4.62 -0.97 -28.52
N LYS A 92 -3.30 -0.73 -28.57
CA LYS A 92 -2.36 -1.49 -29.41
C LYS A 92 -1.16 -1.98 -28.62
N ASN A 93 -0.48 -2.99 -29.16
CA ASN A 93 0.70 -3.62 -28.56
C ASN A 93 0.49 -4.01 -27.09
N SER A 94 -0.52 -4.83 -26.85
CA SER A 94 -1.07 -5.09 -25.52
C SER A 94 -1.00 -6.57 -25.13
N VAL A 95 -1.02 -6.80 -23.82
CA VAL A 95 -1.15 -8.11 -23.18
C VAL A 95 -2.44 -8.16 -22.36
N ALA A 96 -2.79 -9.30 -21.77
CA ALA A 96 -4.02 -9.46 -21.01
C ALA A 96 -4.21 -8.37 -19.94
N ASN A 97 -3.15 -8.02 -19.19
CA ASN A 97 -3.24 -7.04 -18.11
C ASN A 97 -3.11 -5.58 -18.54
N THR A 98 -2.86 -5.31 -19.83
CA THR A 98 -2.72 -3.93 -20.32
C THR A 98 -3.92 -3.10 -19.89
N THR A 99 -3.62 -1.92 -19.36
CA THR A 99 -4.59 -1.08 -18.70
C THR A 99 -4.63 0.32 -19.31
N LEU A 100 -5.85 0.81 -19.55
CA LEU A 100 -6.18 2.16 -20.00
C LEU A 100 -7.22 2.75 -19.04
N GLY A 101 -7.07 3.98 -18.59
CA GLY A 101 -8.03 4.51 -17.61
C GLY A 101 -7.84 5.95 -17.21
N LEU A 102 -8.51 6.31 -16.12
CA LEU A 102 -8.52 7.62 -15.47
C LEU A 102 -8.03 7.46 -14.04
N MET A 103 -7.21 8.40 -13.58
CA MET A 103 -6.74 8.44 -12.20
C MET A 103 -6.76 9.86 -11.64
N ALA A 104 -7.22 9.97 -10.39
CA ALA A 104 -6.96 11.10 -9.51
C ALA A 104 -5.95 10.69 -8.44
N ARG A 105 -4.81 11.39 -8.29
CA ARG A 105 -3.74 11.04 -7.33
C ARG A 105 -3.14 12.27 -6.62
N GLU A 106 -2.74 12.15 -5.36
CA GLU A 106 -2.22 13.29 -4.56
C GLU A 106 -0.86 13.80 -5.04
N THR A 107 0.04 12.87 -5.41
CA THR A 107 1.44 13.14 -5.71
C THR A 107 1.92 12.22 -6.83
N LEU A 108 3.11 12.47 -7.39
CA LEU A 108 3.72 11.58 -8.39
C LEU A 108 4.60 10.46 -7.77
N GLU A 109 4.60 10.31 -6.44
CA GLU A 109 5.29 9.20 -5.76
C GLU A 109 4.61 7.86 -6.02
N TYR A 110 5.37 6.78 -6.17
CA TYR A 110 4.84 5.47 -6.55
C TYR A 110 3.86 4.84 -5.53
N ASP A 111 3.75 5.40 -4.33
CA ASP A 111 2.88 4.95 -3.23
C ASP A 111 1.72 5.92 -2.96
N SER A 112 1.47 6.88 -3.87
CA SER A 112 0.49 7.95 -3.68
C SER A 112 -0.94 7.44 -3.54
N LYS A 113 -1.71 8.05 -2.64
CA LYS A 113 -3.16 7.83 -2.55
C LYS A 113 -3.82 8.25 -3.85
N HIS A 114 -4.79 7.46 -4.28
CA HIS A 114 -5.45 7.68 -5.56
C HIS A 114 -6.84 7.03 -5.64
N VAL A 115 -7.62 7.46 -6.63
CA VAL A 115 -8.80 6.77 -7.15
C VAL A 115 -8.55 6.50 -8.63
N TYR A 116 -8.86 5.28 -9.07
CA TYR A 116 -8.41 4.74 -10.34
C TYR A 116 -9.53 3.95 -11.03
N LEU A 117 -10.04 4.47 -12.15
CA LEU A 117 -11.03 3.82 -13.02
C LEU A 117 -10.34 3.31 -14.28
N PHE A 118 -10.46 2.03 -14.61
CA PHE A 118 -9.73 1.50 -15.75
C PHE A 118 -10.41 0.34 -16.47
N LEU A 119 -9.93 0.11 -17.69
CA LEU A 119 -10.31 -0.97 -18.58
C LEU A 119 -9.10 -1.88 -18.85
N ARG A 120 -9.34 -3.19 -18.94
CA ARG A 120 -8.42 -4.20 -19.49
C ARG A 120 -9.14 -5.00 -20.58
N PRO A 121 -9.18 -4.49 -21.82
CA PRO A 121 -9.93 -5.12 -22.91
C PRO A 121 -9.55 -6.59 -23.15
N ASN A 122 -8.26 -6.92 -23.04
CA ASN A 122 -7.73 -8.27 -23.30
C ASN A 122 -7.83 -9.23 -22.09
N ARG A 123 -8.40 -8.79 -20.96
CA ARG A 123 -8.67 -9.65 -19.78
C ARG A 123 -10.18 -9.74 -19.57
N GLY A 124 -10.87 -10.38 -20.51
CA GLY A 124 -12.32 -10.56 -20.44
C GLY A 124 -13.12 -9.24 -20.50
N TYR A 125 -12.57 -8.22 -21.16
CA TYR A 125 -13.20 -6.88 -21.22
C TYR A 125 -13.50 -6.32 -19.83
N LEU A 126 -12.53 -6.45 -18.93
CA LEU A 126 -12.67 -6.02 -17.53
C LEU A 126 -12.73 -4.50 -17.43
N ALA A 127 -13.67 -3.99 -16.64
CA ALA A 127 -13.63 -2.67 -16.06
C ALA A 127 -13.49 -2.78 -14.53
N ALA A 128 -12.74 -1.88 -13.91
CA ALA A 128 -12.63 -1.82 -12.46
C ALA A 128 -12.40 -0.39 -11.96
N CYS A 129 -12.92 -0.13 -10.76
CA CYS A 129 -12.62 1.05 -9.98
C CYS A 129 -11.89 0.59 -8.71
N GLN A 130 -10.76 1.20 -8.44
CA GLN A 130 -9.92 0.90 -7.28
C GLN A 130 -9.50 2.19 -6.59
N ALA A 131 -9.18 2.10 -5.31
CA ALA A 131 -8.69 3.24 -4.54
C ALA A 131 -7.58 2.83 -3.59
N ARG A 132 -6.54 3.66 -3.48
CA ARG A 132 -5.57 3.63 -2.40
C ARG A 132 -5.95 4.71 -1.40
N ILE A 133 -6.42 4.31 -0.23
CA ILE A 133 -6.90 5.22 0.83
C ILE A 133 -5.83 5.55 1.88
N GLY A 134 -4.84 4.67 2.04
CA GLY A 134 -3.76 4.79 3.00
C GLY A 134 -2.42 5.10 2.34
N ASP A 135 -1.43 5.43 3.15
CA ASP A 135 -0.04 5.65 2.73
C ASP A 135 0.76 4.33 2.60
N ASP A 136 0.05 3.20 2.53
CA ASP A 136 0.61 1.86 2.33
C ASP A 136 0.43 1.45 0.86
N ILE A 137 1.52 1.00 0.25
CA ILE A 137 1.62 0.51 -1.13
C ILE A 137 0.71 -0.71 -1.39
N GLU A 138 0.26 -1.40 -0.34
CA GLU A 138 -0.68 -2.50 -0.45
C GLU A 138 -2.14 -2.13 -0.14
N SER A 139 -2.43 -0.90 0.29
CA SER A 139 -3.78 -0.46 0.70
C SER A 139 -4.74 -0.16 -0.47
N VAL A 140 -4.56 -0.86 -1.60
CA VAL A 140 -5.43 -0.75 -2.77
C VAL A 140 -6.65 -1.65 -2.57
N GLN A 141 -7.83 -1.05 -2.53
CA GLN A 141 -9.10 -1.77 -2.46
C GLN A 141 -9.84 -1.73 -3.80
N THR A 142 -10.60 -2.78 -4.08
CA THR A 142 -11.53 -2.80 -5.22
C THR A 142 -12.85 -2.17 -4.79
N VAL A 143 -13.23 -1.09 -5.46
CA VAL A 143 -14.48 -0.36 -5.26
C VAL A 143 -15.60 -0.96 -6.12
N ALA A 144 -15.29 -1.24 -7.39
CA ALA A 144 -16.24 -1.84 -8.33
C ALA A 144 -15.50 -2.67 -9.39
N LYS A 145 -16.18 -3.68 -9.95
CA LYS A 145 -15.66 -4.54 -11.01
C LYS A 145 -16.78 -5.01 -11.92
N ALA A 146 -16.56 -5.01 -13.24
CA ALA A 146 -17.46 -5.60 -14.23
C ALA A 146 -16.67 -6.21 -15.38
N GLU A 147 -17.28 -7.15 -16.11
CA GLU A 147 -16.70 -7.76 -17.31
C GLU A 147 -17.58 -7.45 -18.53
N GLY A 148 -17.07 -7.68 -19.74
CA GLY A 148 -17.81 -7.42 -20.98
C GLY A 148 -17.83 -5.96 -21.45
N VAL A 149 -17.05 -5.06 -20.85
CA VAL A 149 -16.96 -3.64 -21.24
C VAL A 149 -16.05 -3.46 -22.45
N LYS A 150 -16.67 -3.35 -23.64
CA LYS A 150 -15.95 -3.25 -24.92
C LYS A 150 -15.57 -1.81 -25.28
N LEU A 151 -14.51 -1.66 -26.07
CA LEU A 151 -14.12 -0.40 -26.71
C LEU A 151 -14.90 -0.18 -28.02
N PRO A 152 -15.16 1.07 -28.42
CA PRO A 152 -14.88 2.29 -27.67
C PRO A 152 -15.78 2.41 -26.44
N CYS A 153 -15.25 2.93 -25.33
CA CYS A 153 -16.00 3.12 -24.10
C CYS A 153 -15.68 4.48 -23.47
N TRP A 154 -16.72 5.18 -23.06
CA TRP A 154 -16.63 6.42 -22.33
C TRP A 154 -16.42 6.16 -20.83
N LEU A 155 -15.45 6.86 -20.27
CA LEU A 155 -15.13 6.87 -18.85
C LEU A 155 -15.34 8.28 -18.30
N ARG A 156 -15.93 8.38 -17.11
CA ARG A 156 -16.01 9.64 -16.36
C ARG A 156 -15.66 9.40 -14.91
N MET A 157 -14.93 10.34 -14.33
CA MET A 157 -14.68 10.44 -12.89
C MET A 157 -15.04 11.84 -12.42
N THR A 158 -15.83 11.92 -11.35
CA THR A 158 -16.20 13.18 -10.69
C THR A 158 -15.69 13.18 -9.25
N ARG A 159 -15.25 14.35 -8.79
CA ARG A 159 -14.85 14.61 -7.39
C ARG A 159 -15.73 15.69 -6.80
N GLN A 160 -16.28 15.42 -5.62
CA GLN A 160 -17.00 16.37 -4.78
C GLN A 160 -16.52 16.22 -3.32
N GLY A 161 -15.68 17.14 -2.86
CA GLY A 161 -14.92 17.03 -1.61
C GLY A 161 -14.04 15.78 -1.62
N ASP A 162 -14.33 14.86 -0.70
CA ASP A 162 -13.67 13.55 -0.58
C ASP A 162 -14.40 12.43 -1.33
N LYS A 163 -15.57 12.71 -1.92
CA LYS A 163 -16.37 11.73 -2.65
C LYS A 163 -15.92 11.66 -4.11
N PHE A 164 -15.59 10.45 -4.57
CA PHE A 164 -15.29 10.15 -5.96
C PHE A 164 -16.34 9.21 -6.53
N GLU A 165 -16.91 9.57 -7.67
CA GLU A 165 -17.86 8.75 -8.41
C GLU A 165 -17.33 8.51 -9.82
N THR A 166 -17.55 7.30 -10.31
CA THR A 166 -17.07 6.83 -11.61
C THR A 166 -18.23 6.31 -12.44
N PHE A 167 -18.18 6.56 -13.74
CA PHE A 167 -19.26 6.23 -14.67
C PHE A 167 -18.70 5.63 -15.94
N LEU A 168 -19.47 4.71 -16.53
CA LEU A 168 -19.21 4.11 -17.84
C LEU A 168 -20.34 4.49 -18.79
N SER A 169 -20.01 4.69 -20.07
CA SER A 169 -20.99 4.86 -21.13
C SER A 169 -20.50 4.22 -22.43
N GLN A 170 -21.42 3.71 -23.25
CA GLN A 170 -21.13 3.15 -24.57
C GLN A 170 -21.37 4.17 -25.70
N ASP A 171 -22.23 5.15 -25.47
CA ASP A 171 -22.67 6.12 -26.48
C ASP A 171 -22.30 7.57 -26.14
N GLY A 172 -21.80 7.83 -24.93
CA GLY A 172 -21.47 9.16 -24.42
C GLY A 172 -22.68 9.97 -23.96
N LYS A 173 -23.89 9.39 -24.03
CA LYS A 173 -25.16 10.04 -23.68
C LYS A 173 -25.75 9.44 -22.41
N GLU A 174 -25.88 8.12 -22.35
CA GLU A 174 -26.36 7.41 -21.18
C GLU A 174 -25.18 7.00 -20.28
N TRP A 175 -25.13 7.55 -19.08
CA TRP A 175 -24.06 7.32 -18.11
C TRP A 175 -24.52 6.38 -17.01
N LYS A 176 -23.87 5.22 -16.90
CA LYS A 176 -24.13 4.22 -15.85
C LYS A 176 -23.18 4.47 -14.67
N PRO A 177 -23.69 4.71 -13.45
CA PRO A 177 -22.86 4.71 -12.24
C PRO A 177 -22.12 3.38 -12.14
N PHE A 178 -20.84 3.43 -11.76
CA PHE A 178 -19.99 2.25 -11.74
C PHE A 178 -19.35 2.02 -10.37
N GLY A 179 -18.69 3.02 -9.80
CA GLY A 179 -18.06 2.92 -8.48
C GLY A 179 -18.11 4.25 -7.74
N GLU A 180 -18.29 4.17 -6.43
CA GLU A 180 -18.35 5.30 -5.51
C GLU A 180 -17.41 5.02 -4.33
N VAL A 181 -16.54 5.98 -3.99
CA VAL A 181 -15.62 5.85 -2.87
C VAL A 181 -15.36 7.20 -2.20
N THR A 182 -15.34 7.20 -0.88
CA THR A 182 -14.82 8.32 -0.09
C THR A 182 -13.32 8.13 0.12
N ASN A 183 -12.51 9.06 -0.38
CA ASN A 183 -11.05 9.04 -0.22
C ASN A 183 -10.56 10.46 0.07
N THR A 184 -10.04 10.68 1.27
CA THR A 184 -9.51 11.97 1.74
C THR A 184 -8.15 12.26 1.10
N LEU A 185 -8.18 12.61 -0.20
CA LEU A 185 -7.05 13.15 -0.94
C LEU A 185 -6.89 14.65 -0.63
N SER A 186 -5.67 15.15 -0.74
CA SER A 186 -5.38 16.59 -0.78
C SER A 186 -6.36 17.32 -1.71
N ARG A 187 -6.70 18.57 -1.38
CA ARG A 187 -7.51 19.40 -2.28
C ARG A 187 -6.80 19.64 -3.63
N TYR A 188 -5.49 19.49 -3.68
CA TYR A 188 -4.71 19.54 -4.90
C TYR A 188 -4.36 18.12 -5.35
N VAL A 189 -4.88 17.71 -6.50
CA VAL A 189 -4.61 16.38 -7.09
C VAL A 189 -4.20 16.50 -8.54
N HIS A 190 -3.45 15.51 -9.01
CA HIS A 190 -3.28 15.27 -10.42
C HIS A 190 -4.51 14.48 -10.91
N LEU A 191 -5.16 14.94 -11.99
CA LEU A 191 -6.29 14.26 -12.62
C LEU A 191 -5.97 13.99 -14.08
N GLY A 192 -6.13 12.75 -14.55
CA GLY A 192 -5.66 12.43 -15.90
C GLY A 192 -5.88 11.01 -16.39
N MET A 193 -5.38 10.76 -17.59
CA MET A 193 -5.39 9.47 -18.28
C MET A 193 -4.15 8.67 -17.95
N ILE A 194 -4.30 7.35 -17.84
CA ILE A 194 -3.20 6.44 -17.56
C ILE A 194 -3.12 5.33 -18.61
N VAL A 195 -1.89 4.94 -18.93
CA VAL A 195 -1.59 3.77 -19.77
C VAL A 195 -0.49 2.93 -19.13
N CYS A 196 -0.70 1.62 -19.06
CA CYS A 196 0.28 0.68 -18.54
C CYS A 196 0.20 -0.68 -19.22
N SER A 197 1.33 -1.17 -19.73
CA SER A 197 1.41 -2.49 -20.37
C SER A 197 1.47 -3.67 -19.39
N HIS A 198 1.75 -3.44 -18.09
CA HIS A 198 2.10 -4.48 -17.12
C HIS A 198 3.36 -5.28 -17.50
N ARG A 199 4.25 -4.64 -18.27
CA ARG A 199 5.53 -5.15 -18.75
C ARG A 199 6.52 -3.99 -18.83
N THR A 200 7.61 -4.04 -18.07
CA THR A 200 8.63 -2.99 -18.06
C THR A 200 9.42 -2.89 -19.37
N ASN A 201 9.30 -3.89 -20.25
CA ASN A 201 9.98 -3.97 -21.54
C ASN A 201 9.03 -3.87 -22.76
N LEU A 202 7.79 -3.41 -22.55
CA LEU A 202 6.80 -3.27 -23.63
C LEU A 202 6.06 -1.93 -23.50
N LEU A 203 6.09 -1.10 -24.55
CA LEU A 203 5.25 0.09 -24.67
C LEU A 203 3.91 -0.28 -25.31
N THR A 204 2.81 -0.06 -24.61
CA THR A 204 1.46 -0.17 -25.17
C THR A 204 0.93 1.21 -25.55
N GLU A 205 0.16 1.29 -26.63
CA GLU A 205 -0.48 2.54 -27.09
C GLU A 205 -1.96 2.53 -26.68
N GLY A 206 -2.38 3.58 -25.99
CA GLY A 206 -3.78 3.91 -25.71
C GLY A 206 -4.22 5.13 -26.50
N VAL A 207 -5.40 5.05 -27.13
CA VAL A 207 -6.00 6.17 -27.87
C VAL A 207 -7.23 6.66 -27.14
N PHE A 208 -7.25 7.96 -26.83
CA PHE A 208 -8.35 8.63 -26.13
C PHE A 208 -8.83 9.82 -26.96
N ASP A 209 -10.13 10.05 -27.02
CA ASP A 209 -10.71 11.26 -27.60
C ASP A 209 -11.82 11.83 -26.71
N HIS A 210 -12.39 12.98 -27.12
CA HIS A 210 -13.38 13.72 -26.34
C HIS A 210 -12.94 13.99 -24.89
N VAL A 211 -11.64 14.23 -24.71
CA VAL A 211 -11.02 14.46 -23.42
C VAL A 211 -11.45 15.84 -22.91
N THR A 212 -12.28 15.86 -21.88
CA THR A 212 -12.73 17.09 -21.23
C THR A 212 -12.45 17.04 -19.74
N VAL A 213 -12.02 18.16 -19.19
CA VAL A 213 -11.83 18.36 -17.75
C VAL A 213 -12.61 19.60 -17.34
N SER A 214 -13.25 19.54 -16.17
CA SER A 214 -13.91 20.67 -15.52
C SER A 214 -13.41 20.80 -14.08
N GLY A 215 -13.45 22.02 -13.55
CA GLY A 215 -12.95 22.35 -12.22
C GLY A 215 -11.89 23.45 -12.28
N VAL A 216 -11.29 23.76 -11.13
CA VAL A 216 -10.26 24.81 -11.04
C VAL A 216 -8.90 24.19 -11.35
N MET A 217 -8.23 24.70 -12.38
CA MET A 217 -6.84 24.36 -12.71
C MET A 217 -5.91 25.48 -12.21
N PRO A 218 -5.28 25.34 -11.03
CA PRO A 218 -4.44 26.39 -10.48
C PRO A 218 -3.15 26.57 -11.30
N PRO A 219 -2.50 27.75 -11.21
CA PRO A 219 -1.18 27.96 -11.80
C PRO A 219 -0.17 26.89 -11.34
N ALA A 220 0.66 26.41 -12.26
CA ALA A 220 1.57 25.27 -12.03
C ALA A 220 2.52 25.47 -10.84
N GLU A 221 3.01 26.69 -10.61
CA GLU A 221 3.86 27.01 -9.45
C GLU A 221 3.11 26.81 -8.12
N ARG A 222 1.89 27.34 -8.02
CA ARG A 222 1.04 27.18 -6.84
C ARG A 222 0.72 25.71 -6.61
N PHE A 223 0.36 24.97 -7.65
CA PHE A 223 0.10 23.54 -7.55
C PHE A 223 1.31 22.77 -7.03
N ARG A 224 2.50 23.02 -7.59
CA ARG A 224 3.76 22.39 -7.14
C ARG A 224 4.05 22.70 -5.68
N ALA A 225 3.87 23.94 -5.23
CA ALA A 225 4.08 24.32 -3.83
C ALA A 225 3.13 23.57 -2.88
N GLU A 226 1.87 23.38 -3.26
CA GLU A 226 0.86 22.69 -2.43
C GLU A 226 1.04 21.16 -2.43
N VAL A 227 1.44 20.58 -3.56
CA VAL A 227 1.88 19.18 -3.62
C VAL A 227 3.14 18.99 -2.75
N ALA A 228 4.08 19.92 -2.76
CA ALA A 228 5.25 19.88 -1.88
C ALA A 228 4.86 19.95 -0.39
N LYS A 229 3.85 20.75 -0.01
CA LYS A 229 3.28 20.72 1.35
C LYS A 229 2.66 19.37 1.68
N THR A 230 1.99 18.73 0.71
CA THR A 230 1.45 17.38 0.87
C THR A 230 2.57 16.39 1.13
N LEU A 231 3.64 16.41 0.34
CA LEU A 231 4.85 15.61 0.59
C LEU A 231 5.43 15.91 1.97
N ASN A 232 5.60 17.18 2.34
CA ASN A 232 6.10 17.55 3.66
C ASN A 232 5.19 17.10 4.81
N ARG A 233 3.87 17.03 4.62
CA ARG A 233 2.95 16.45 5.62
C ARG A 233 3.11 14.93 5.71
N LEU A 234 3.33 14.27 4.58
CA LEU A 234 3.54 12.82 4.51
C LEU A 234 4.90 12.41 5.09
N TRP A 235 5.91 13.28 5.00
CA TRP A 235 7.29 13.03 5.43
C TRP A 235 7.69 13.77 6.72
N GLY A 236 6.91 14.76 7.14
CA GLY A 236 7.22 15.64 8.27
C GLY A 236 6.83 15.05 9.61
N GLU A 237 7.51 15.51 10.65
CA GLU A 237 7.20 15.14 12.03
C GLU A 237 5.86 15.73 12.46
N LYS A 238 4.97 14.86 12.95
CA LYS A 238 3.70 15.27 13.54
C LYS A 238 3.89 15.48 15.05
N PRO A 239 3.07 16.34 15.69
CA PRO A 239 3.00 16.40 17.14
C PRO A 239 2.75 15.01 17.72
N ARG A 240 3.58 14.62 18.69
CA ARG A 240 3.52 13.29 19.30
C ARG A 240 2.26 13.16 20.16
N ASP A 241 1.54 12.05 20.05
CA ASP A 241 0.40 11.76 20.92
C ASP A 241 0.85 11.71 22.39
N PRO A 242 0.26 12.51 23.30
CA PRO A 242 0.71 12.62 24.68
C PRO A 242 0.59 11.30 25.47
N ARG A 243 -0.29 10.38 25.06
CA ARG A 243 -0.44 9.07 25.71
C ARG A 243 0.81 8.20 25.56
N LEU A 244 1.63 8.45 24.54
CA LEU A 244 2.85 7.68 24.26
C LEU A 244 3.90 7.80 25.38
N ALA A 245 3.90 8.90 26.14
CA ALA A 245 4.85 9.13 27.23
C ALA A 245 4.73 8.07 28.33
N ALA A 246 3.51 7.63 28.66
CA ALA A 246 3.30 6.58 29.66
C ALA A 246 3.87 5.23 29.18
N PHE A 247 3.74 4.92 27.88
CA PHE A 247 4.29 3.70 27.30
C PHE A 247 5.81 3.74 27.20
N ASP A 248 6.43 4.89 26.99
CA ASP A 248 7.91 5.01 27.05
C ASP A 248 8.43 4.65 28.44
N ALA A 249 7.83 5.24 29.49
CA ALA A 249 8.24 4.96 30.86
C ALA A 249 8.08 3.47 31.20
N LEU A 250 6.98 2.86 30.78
CA LEU A 250 6.74 1.43 30.96
C LEU A 250 7.70 0.56 30.14
N ALA A 251 8.00 0.97 28.90
CA ALA A 251 8.96 0.28 28.05
C ALA A 251 10.36 0.29 28.67
N THR A 252 10.84 1.44 29.13
CA THR A 252 12.13 1.56 29.84
C THR A 252 12.20 0.61 31.03
N LYS A 253 11.18 0.62 31.90
CA LYS A 253 11.12 -0.30 33.05
C LYS A 253 11.19 -1.77 32.62
N ARG A 254 10.43 -2.18 31.61
CA ARG A 254 10.39 -3.57 31.14
C ARG A 254 11.67 -3.99 30.41
N ARG A 255 12.36 -3.04 29.78
CA ARG A 255 13.67 -3.27 29.16
C ARG A 255 14.68 -3.73 30.20
N ASP A 256 14.73 -3.02 31.32
CA ASP A 256 15.61 -3.32 32.44
C ASP A 256 15.25 -4.68 33.08
N GLU A 257 13.96 -4.97 33.25
CA GLU A 257 13.48 -6.29 33.72
C GLU A 257 13.90 -7.44 32.79
N ARG A 258 13.99 -7.18 31.48
CA ARG A 258 14.24 -8.20 30.46
C ARG A 258 15.73 -8.53 30.30
N ALA A 259 16.63 -7.63 30.65
CA ALA A 259 18.08 -7.82 30.46
C ALA A 259 18.65 -9.07 31.18
N GLY A 260 17.95 -9.60 32.19
CA GLY A 260 18.31 -10.83 32.90
C GLY A 260 17.48 -12.07 32.54
N LEU A 261 16.63 -12.00 31.50
CA LEU A 261 15.64 -13.03 31.21
C LEU A 261 16.26 -14.22 30.48
N ALA A 262 16.36 -15.36 31.16
CA ALA A 262 16.76 -16.64 30.56
C ALA A 262 15.52 -17.44 30.15
N PHE A 263 15.43 -17.83 28.88
CA PHE A 263 14.35 -18.69 28.41
C PHE A 263 14.58 -20.14 28.87
N PRO A 264 13.55 -20.82 29.40
CA PRO A 264 13.69 -22.19 29.85
C PRO A 264 14.01 -23.13 28.68
N LYS A 265 14.96 -24.06 28.88
CA LYS A 265 15.29 -25.12 27.93
C LYS A 265 14.21 -26.20 27.93
N ARG A 266 13.02 -25.90 27.40
CA ARG A 266 11.95 -26.88 27.16
C ARG A 266 11.35 -26.70 25.77
N LYS A 267 10.77 -27.78 25.22
CA LYS A 267 9.97 -27.69 23.99
C LYS A 267 8.77 -26.77 24.25
N LYS A 268 8.48 -25.93 23.26
CA LYS A 268 7.39 -24.95 23.30
C LYS A 268 6.47 -25.17 22.10
N LEU A 269 5.17 -25.08 22.30
CA LEU A 269 4.20 -25.13 21.20
C LEU A 269 3.70 -23.70 20.91
N ILE A 270 4.05 -23.15 19.75
CA ILE A 270 3.62 -21.81 19.34
C ILE A 270 2.53 -21.93 18.28
N SER A 271 1.40 -21.25 18.51
CA SER A 271 0.30 -21.19 17.53
C SER A 271 0.65 -20.22 16.41
N ALA A 272 1.30 -20.71 15.36
CA ALA A 272 1.77 -19.90 14.22
C ALA A 272 0.76 -19.82 13.07
N ASN A 273 -0.46 -19.37 13.33
CA ASN A 273 -1.44 -19.10 12.27
C ASN A 273 -1.38 -17.60 11.94
N VAL A 274 -0.73 -17.22 10.84
CA VAL A 274 -0.51 -15.81 10.48
C VAL A 274 -1.78 -15.10 10.01
N HIS A 275 -2.86 -15.82 9.68
CA HIS A 275 -4.09 -15.22 9.18
C HIS A 275 -5.37 -15.93 9.69
N PRO A 276 -6.31 -15.20 10.34
CA PRO A 276 -6.17 -13.95 11.09
C PRO A 276 -6.12 -14.21 12.60
N MET A 277 -4.95 -14.04 13.23
CA MET A 277 -4.91 -13.88 14.69
C MET A 277 -5.43 -12.50 15.06
N PRO A 278 -6.32 -12.37 16.06
CA PRO A 278 -6.93 -11.10 16.40
C PRO A 278 -5.90 -10.11 16.95
N PRO A 279 -6.15 -8.79 16.80
CA PRO A 279 -5.34 -7.76 17.47
C PRO A 279 -5.31 -7.94 18.99
N PRO A 280 -4.31 -7.36 19.69
CA PRO A 280 -4.11 -7.57 21.13
C PRO A 280 -5.36 -7.33 22.00
N ALA A 281 -6.17 -6.32 21.69
CA ALA A 281 -7.39 -6.01 22.45
C ALA A 281 -8.45 -7.12 22.34
N GLU A 282 -8.71 -7.59 21.11
CA GLU A 282 -9.62 -8.70 20.83
C GLU A 282 -9.11 -10.01 21.42
N PHE A 283 -7.80 -10.25 21.34
CA PHE A 283 -7.16 -11.39 21.98
C PHE A 283 -7.33 -11.37 23.49
N LYS A 284 -7.05 -10.22 24.14
CA LYS A 284 -7.19 -10.03 25.60
C LYS A 284 -8.61 -10.31 26.06
N ALA A 285 -9.62 -9.91 25.29
CA ALA A 285 -11.03 -10.19 25.59
C ALA A 285 -11.36 -11.69 25.61
N ARG A 286 -10.58 -12.52 24.90
CA ARG A 286 -10.75 -13.97 24.80
C ARG A 286 -9.62 -14.76 25.45
N LEU A 287 -8.78 -14.13 26.28
CA LEU A 287 -7.55 -14.73 26.81
C LEU A 287 -7.78 -16.10 27.45
N LYS A 288 -8.83 -16.25 28.26
CA LYS A 288 -9.16 -17.53 28.94
C LYS A 288 -9.41 -18.68 27.97
N GLU A 289 -9.95 -18.42 26.78
CA GLU A 289 -10.15 -19.43 25.75
C GLU A 289 -8.81 -19.87 25.15
N TYR A 290 -7.91 -18.92 24.90
CA TYR A 290 -6.58 -19.22 24.38
C TYR A 290 -5.71 -19.97 25.39
N GLU A 291 -5.82 -19.65 26.68
CA GLU A 291 -5.09 -20.35 27.76
C GLU A 291 -5.51 -21.82 27.96
N GLN A 292 -6.67 -22.22 27.43
CA GLN A 292 -7.12 -23.62 27.44
C GLN A 292 -6.49 -24.46 26.31
N ARG A 293 -5.85 -23.81 25.33
CA ARG A 293 -5.22 -24.48 24.18
C ARG A 293 -3.82 -24.97 24.56
N PRO A 294 -3.25 -25.97 23.87
CA PRO A 294 -1.97 -26.59 24.24
C PRO A 294 -0.74 -25.73 23.91
N TYR A 295 -0.90 -24.43 23.72
CA TYR A 295 0.16 -23.52 23.26
C TYR A 295 0.84 -22.83 24.44
N ASP A 296 2.14 -22.61 24.33
CA ASP A 296 2.93 -21.76 25.22
C ASP A 296 3.01 -20.30 24.74
N GLY A 297 2.56 -20.05 23.51
CA GLY A 297 2.61 -18.72 22.92
C GLY A 297 1.80 -18.62 21.63
N VAL A 298 1.46 -17.39 21.31
CA VAL A 298 0.68 -17.02 20.13
C VAL A 298 1.36 -15.91 19.34
N LEU A 299 0.83 -15.63 18.16
CA LEU A 299 1.23 -14.49 17.35
C LEU A 299 0.25 -13.33 17.54
N PHE A 300 0.75 -12.09 17.60
CA PHE A 300 -0.06 -10.87 17.58
C PHE A 300 0.14 -10.10 16.28
N THR A 301 -0.98 -9.82 15.61
CA THR A 301 -1.04 -8.85 14.51
C THR A 301 -1.50 -7.51 15.08
N LEU A 302 -0.66 -6.49 14.98
CA LEU A 302 -0.98 -5.16 15.51
C LEU A 302 -1.87 -4.39 14.55
N LYS A 303 -2.85 -3.66 15.10
CA LYS A 303 -3.72 -2.77 14.33
C LYS A 303 -2.95 -1.57 13.76
N GLY A 304 -1.94 -1.10 14.49
CA GLY A 304 -1.07 0.00 14.08
C GLY A 304 -0.25 -0.32 12.82
N GLY A 305 0.07 -1.59 12.57
CA GLY A 305 0.77 -2.06 11.38
C GLY A 305 1.69 -3.26 11.65
N GLN A 306 2.03 -4.01 10.60
CA GLN A 306 2.90 -5.20 10.68
C GLN A 306 4.00 -5.26 9.60
N ARG A 307 4.09 -4.25 8.73
CA ARG A 307 5.01 -4.24 7.57
C ARG A 307 6.07 -3.14 7.66
N PRO A 308 7.10 -3.25 8.50
CA PRO A 308 7.95 -2.11 8.81
C PRO A 308 8.82 -1.63 7.64
N PHE A 309 8.97 -2.43 6.58
CA PHE A 309 9.83 -2.16 5.41
C PHE A 309 9.27 -1.08 4.46
N GLN A 310 8.31 -0.28 4.91
CA GLN A 310 7.75 0.82 4.14
C GLN A 310 8.76 1.96 3.96
N ARG A 311 8.62 2.67 2.85
CA ARG A 311 9.40 3.88 2.55
C ARG A 311 9.20 5.00 3.57
N ARG A 312 8.00 5.13 4.12
CA ARG A 312 7.63 6.20 5.04
C ARG A 312 7.65 5.74 6.49
N PRO A 313 8.05 6.62 7.43
CA PRO A 313 7.93 6.33 8.85
C PRO A 313 6.45 6.33 9.25
N TRP A 314 6.08 5.42 10.14
CA TRP A 314 4.77 5.39 10.74
C TRP A 314 4.63 6.49 11.79
N ASP A 315 3.38 6.89 11.99
CA ASP A 315 2.96 7.65 13.14
C ASP A 315 2.75 6.70 14.32
N GLU A 316 3.50 6.87 15.40
CA GLU A 316 3.43 6.00 16.58
C GLU A 316 2.03 6.03 17.22
N ALA A 317 1.27 7.11 17.04
CA ALA A 317 -0.10 7.23 17.56
C ALA A 317 -1.03 6.11 17.07
N ARG A 318 -0.72 5.50 15.92
CA ARG A 318 -1.45 4.34 15.37
C ARG A 318 -1.41 3.11 16.29
N PHE A 319 -0.41 3.01 17.17
CA PHE A 319 -0.18 1.85 18.04
C PHE A 319 -0.72 2.04 19.45
N VAL A 320 -1.36 3.16 19.79
CA VAL A 320 -1.80 3.42 21.18
C VAL A 320 -2.74 2.33 21.69
N GLU A 321 -3.74 1.92 20.91
CA GLU A 321 -4.69 0.86 21.28
C GLU A 321 -3.98 -0.50 21.45
N ASP A 322 -3.01 -0.80 20.59
CA ASP A 322 -2.21 -2.02 20.71
C ASP A 322 -1.35 -1.98 21.98
N TYR A 323 -0.70 -0.86 22.27
CA TYR A 323 0.14 -0.65 23.45
C TYR A 323 -0.65 -0.76 24.74
N GLU A 324 -1.85 -0.17 24.82
CA GLU A 324 -2.76 -0.28 25.96
C GLU A 324 -3.12 -1.74 26.23
N ALA A 325 -3.56 -2.46 25.18
CA ALA A 325 -3.96 -3.85 25.31
C ALA A 325 -2.78 -4.77 25.71
N LEU A 326 -1.60 -4.56 25.12
CA LEU A 326 -0.40 -5.33 25.40
C LEU A 326 0.16 -5.04 26.81
N ALA A 327 0.19 -3.76 27.22
CA ALA A 327 0.68 -3.36 28.54
C ALA A 327 -0.07 -4.08 29.67
N ASP A 328 -1.37 -4.25 29.51
CA ASP A 328 -2.24 -4.90 30.48
C ASP A 328 -2.32 -6.43 30.32
N LEU A 329 -1.77 -6.99 29.25
CA LEU A 329 -1.90 -8.41 28.97
C LEU A 329 -1.05 -9.22 29.96
N GLN A 330 -1.71 -10.09 30.72
CA GLN A 330 -1.06 -10.99 31.67
C GLN A 330 -1.56 -12.41 31.49
N SER A 331 -0.68 -13.31 31.04
CA SER A 331 -0.92 -14.75 31.00
C SER A 331 0.20 -15.48 31.71
N ARG A 332 -0.15 -16.53 32.47
CA ARG A 332 0.83 -17.46 33.06
C ARG A 332 1.11 -18.68 32.17
N VAL A 333 0.30 -18.88 31.12
CA VAL A 333 0.40 -20.00 30.19
C VAL A 333 1.06 -19.55 28.89
N LEU A 334 0.56 -18.45 28.31
CA LEU A 334 1.01 -17.90 27.04
C LEU A 334 2.14 -16.90 27.27
N THR A 335 3.33 -17.43 27.58
CA THR A 335 4.52 -16.64 27.93
C THR A 335 5.47 -16.38 26.76
N ASP A 336 5.36 -17.14 25.68
CA ASP A 336 6.27 -17.09 24.54
C ASP A 336 5.56 -16.50 23.30
N ASN A 337 4.93 -15.32 23.46
CA ASN A 337 4.20 -14.66 22.38
C ASN A 337 5.14 -13.91 21.43
N PHE A 338 4.71 -13.66 20.19
CA PHE A 338 5.50 -12.96 19.18
C PHE A 338 4.68 -11.90 18.45
N ILE A 339 5.31 -10.77 18.11
CA ILE A 339 4.72 -9.80 17.17
C ILE A 339 5.01 -10.27 15.75
N VAL A 340 3.98 -10.27 14.90
CA VAL A 340 4.12 -10.62 13.48
C VAL A 340 4.78 -9.46 12.72
N VAL A 341 5.77 -9.78 11.89
CA VAL A 341 6.48 -8.85 11.02
C VAL A 341 6.44 -9.39 9.60
N HIS A 342 5.75 -8.70 8.70
CA HIS A 342 5.73 -9.00 7.27
C HIS A 342 6.73 -8.11 6.55
N THR A 343 7.49 -8.66 5.60
CA THR A 343 8.51 -7.88 4.88
C THR A 343 8.16 -7.62 3.42
N SER A 344 6.93 -7.94 3.00
CA SER A 344 6.40 -7.54 1.69
C SER A 344 6.43 -6.02 1.57
N ALA A 345 7.32 -5.52 0.70
CA ALA A 345 7.56 -4.11 0.45
C ALA A 345 8.48 -3.93 -0.77
N THR A 346 8.44 -2.73 -1.34
CA THR A 346 9.48 -2.26 -2.27
C THR A 346 10.55 -1.53 -1.49
N VAL A 347 11.79 -2.02 -1.58
CA VAL A 347 12.93 -1.50 -0.81
C VAL A 347 14.01 -1.06 -1.78
N ASP A 348 14.36 0.22 -1.73
CA ASP A 348 15.64 0.69 -2.23
C ASP A 348 16.70 0.43 -1.14
N TRP A 349 17.47 -0.63 -1.33
CA TRP A 349 18.50 -1.04 -0.37
C TRP A 349 19.61 0.02 -0.17
N PHE A 350 19.73 0.97 -1.10
CA PHE A 350 20.71 2.05 -1.11
C PHE A 350 20.12 3.41 -0.70
N ASP A 351 18.82 3.52 -0.45
CA ASP A 351 18.18 4.72 0.12
C ASP A 351 18.28 4.68 1.66
N ASP A 352 19.19 5.48 2.21
CA ASP A 352 19.38 5.60 3.66
C ASP A 352 18.16 6.19 4.38
N LYS A 353 17.40 7.09 3.75
CA LYS A 353 16.20 7.70 4.35
C LYS A 353 15.05 6.70 4.42
N GLN A 354 14.86 5.89 3.38
CA GLN A 354 13.94 4.76 3.46
C GLN A 354 14.39 3.81 4.57
N TRP A 355 15.68 3.48 4.64
CA TRP A 355 16.17 2.55 5.66
C TRP A 355 15.96 3.07 7.09
N GLU A 356 16.18 4.36 7.35
CA GLU A 356 15.85 5.01 8.63
C GLU A 356 14.37 4.84 8.98
N SER A 357 13.47 4.95 7.99
CA SER A 357 12.05 4.70 8.17
C SER A 357 11.77 3.23 8.55
N VAL A 358 12.44 2.27 7.89
CA VAL A 358 12.34 0.84 8.24
C VAL A 358 12.76 0.58 9.69
N LEU A 359 13.88 1.17 10.11
CA LEU A 359 14.37 1.03 11.49
C LEU A 359 13.41 1.65 12.50
N ARG A 360 12.90 2.86 12.24
CA ARG A 360 11.91 3.53 13.09
C ARG A 360 10.63 2.71 13.23
N ASN A 361 10.10 2.20 12.12
CA ASN A 361 8.89 1.36 12.13
C ASN A 361 9.12 0.06 12.90
N THR A 362 10.28 -0.57 12.71
CA THR A 362 10.65 -1.81 13.43
C THR A 362 10.75 -1.57 14.94
N ARG A 363 11.30 -0.42 15.39
CA ARG A 363 11.37 -0.06 16.81
C ARG A 363 9.99 0.03 17.46
N MET A 364 8.96 0.50 16.75
CA MET A 364 7.59 0.53 17.27
C MET A 364 7.05 -0.89 17.53
N LEU A 365 7.33 -1.84 16.62
CA LEU A 365 6.97 -3.25 16.81
C LEU A 365 7.76 -3.87 17.97
N ALA A 366 9.04 -3.49 18.15
CA ALA A 366 9.87 -3.98 19.24
C ALA A 366 9.37 -3.45 20.60
N LYS A 367 8.97 -2.18 20.65
CA LYS A 367 8.29 -1.58 21.80
C LYS A 367 6.97 -2.28 22.10
N ALA A 368 6.15 -2.58 21.08
CA ALA A 368 4.94 -3.38 21.27
C ALA A 368 5.25 -4.75 21.89
N ALA A 369 6.24 -5.47 21.36
CA ALA A 369 6.68 -6.75 21.90
C ALA A 369 7.12 -6.63 23.35
N LEU A 370 7.87 -5.59 23.71
CA LEU A 370 8.32 -5.33 25.07
C LEU A 370 7.14 -5.03 26.02
N LEU A 371 6.22 -4.17 25.59
CA LEU A 371 4.98 -3.86 26.30
C LEU A 371 4.04 -5.06 26.40
N GLY A 372 4.14 -6.06 25.53
CA GLY A 372 3.40 -7.32 25.63
C GLY A 372 4.14 -8.44 26.37
N ARG A 373 5.36 -8.18 26.86
CA ARG A 373 6.30 -9.21 27.36
C ARG A 373 6.50 -10.37 26.38
N CYS A 374 6.41 -10.09 25.08
CA CYS A 374 6.59 -11.06 24.00
C CYS A 374 8.05 -11.54 23.94
N ALA A 375 8.26 -12.78 23.49
CA ALA A 375 9.57 -13.36 23.29
C ALA A 375 10.34 -12.67 22.15
N GLY A 376 9.67 -12.17 21.12
CA GLY A 376 10.26 -11.39 20.04
C GLY A 376 9.35 -11.32 18.82
N PHE A 377 9.91 -11.56 17.63
CA PHE A 377 9.17 -11.46 16.38
C PHE A 377 8.99 -12.81 15.68
N PHE A 378 7.84 -12.95 15.02
CA PHE A 378 7.63 -13.92 13.97
C PHE A 378 7.75 -13.17 12.64
N VAL A 379 8.83 -13.40 11.91
CA VAL A 379 9.13 -12.74 10.64
C VAL A 379 8.61 -13.61 9.50
N ASP A 380 7.63 -13.09 8.79
CA ASP A 380 7.14 -13.64 7.54
C ASP A 380 7.80 -12.90 6.37
N PRO A 381 8.78 -13.53 5.68
CA PRO A 381 9.48 -12.91 4.59
C PRO A 381 8.68 -12.94 3.28
N GLU A 382 7.51 -13.57 3.22
CA GLU A 382 6.79 -13.75 1.97
C GLU A 382 6.42 -12.42 1.32
N GLY A 383 6.81 -12.29 0.04
CA GLY A 383 6.38 -11.19 -0.79
C GLY A 383 4.95 -11.48 -1.26
N TYR A 384 3.95 -10.91 -0.59
CA TYR A 384 2.53 -10.99 -0.95
C TYR A 384 2.18 -10.14 -2.18
N GLY A 385 3.17 -9.92 -3.05
CA GLY A 385 3.16 -9.23 -4.33
C GLY A 385 4.37 -8.30 -4.55
N ALA A 386 4.94 -7.68 -3.50
CA ALA A 386 6.20 -6.96 -3.54
C ALA A 386 7.21 -7.76 -2.75
N ASN A 387 8.37 -7.98 -3.34
CA ASN A 387 9.34 -8.88 -2.76
C ASN A 387 10.66 -8.16 -2.56
N ALA A 388 10.87 -7.68 -1.32
CA ALA A 388 12.12 -7.05 -0.91
C ALA A 388 13.36 -7.93 -1.15
N TRP A 389 13.16 -9.25 -1.29
CA TRP A 389 14.21 -10.24 -1.36
C TRP A 389 14.62 -10.66 -2.78
N SER A 390 13.89 -10.19 -3.79
CA SER A 390 14.20 -10.46 -5.19
C SER A 390 15.25 -9.47 -5.69
N TYR A 391 16.36 -9.98 -6.22
CA TYR A 391 17.39 -9.13 -6.83
C TYR A 391 16.89 -8.48 -8.14
N PHE A 392 16.20 -9.24 -8.98
CA PHE A 392 15.69 -8.74 -10.26
C PHE A 392 14.56 -7.72 -10.11
N ASP A 393 13.82 -7.77 -9.00
CA ASP A 393 12.80 -6.76 -8.71
C ASP A 393 13.37 -5.57 -7.92
N ALA A 394 14.64 -5.62 -7.51
CA ALA A 394 15.24 -4.57 -6.70
C ALA A 394 15.46 -3.27 -7.49
N ILE A 395 15.28 -2.14 -6.80
CA ILE A 395 15.57 -0.81 -7.34
C ILE A 395 17.08 -0.70 -7.58
N GLY A 396 17.47 -0.32 -8.81
CA GLY A 396 18.88 -0.18 -9.21
C GLY A 396 19.60 -1.46 -9.64
N HIS A 397 18.93 -2.62 -9.78
CA HIS A 397 19.59 -3.88 -10.16
C HIS A 397 20.23 -3.87 -11.56
N GLU A 398 19.73 -3.04 -12.48
CA GLU A 398 20.31 -2.87 -13.82
C GLU A 398 21.66 -2.14 -13.79
N GLU A 399 21.91 -1.38 -12.72
CA GLU A 399 23.11 -0.55 -12.57
C GLU A 399 24.16 -1.18 -11.63
N LYS A 400 23.73 -2.09 -10.76
CA LYS A 400 24.55 -2.61 -9.66
C LYS A 400 24.51 -4.13 -9.66
N PRO A 401 25.68 -4.81 -9.69
CA PRO A 401 25.72 -6.27 -9.69
C PRO A 401 25.23 -6.85 -8.36
N PHE A 402 24.81 -8.11 -8.40
CA PHE A 402 24.29 -8.86 -7.24
C PHE A 402 25.18 -8.75 -5.99
N GLU A 403 26.51 -8.79 -6.14
CA GLU A 403 27.47 -8.69 -5.03
C GLU A 403 27.34 -7.39 -4.23
N GLN A 404 27.02 -6.27 -4.89
CA GLN A 404 26.81 -4.99 -4.20
C GLN A 404 25.53 -5.03 -3.36
N PHE A 405 24.44 -5.61 -3.89
CA PHE A 405 23.23 -5.83 -3.11
C PHE A 405 23.47 -6.79 -1.95
N HIS A 406 24.17 -7.89 -2.19
CA HIS A 406 24.51 -8.87 -1.16
C HIS A 406 25.23 -8.21 0.03
N ALA A 407 26.24 -7.38 -0.23
CA ALA A 407 26.96 -6.64 0.80
C ALA A 407 26.07 -5.61 1.52
N GLN A 408 25.27 -4.84 0.76
CA GLN A 408 24.42 -3.79 1.31
C GLN A 408 23.27 -4.35 2.16
N VAL A 409 22.58 -5.39 1.68
CA VAL A 409 21.48 -6.06 2.39
C VAL A 409 21.99 -6.71 3.68
N ARG A 410 23.22 -7.24 3.68
CA ARG A 410 23.87 -7.74 4.89
C ARG A 410 24.09 -6.62 5.92
N LYS A 411 24.60 -5.46 5.50
CA LYS A 411 24.74 -4.29 6.38
C LYS A 411 23.39 -3.84 6.93
N ARG A 412 22.35 -3.83 6.10
CA ARG A 412 20.98 -3.52 6.51
C ARG A 412 20.48 -4.50 7.59
N GLY A 413 20.67 -5.81 7.40
CA GLY A 413 20.33 -6.83 8.41
C GLY A 413 21.00 -6.60 9.77
N GLU A 414 22.28 -6.23 9.77
CA GLU A 414 23.03 -5.89 10.99
C GLU A 414 22.42 -4.68 11.72
N THR A 415 22.13 -3.59 11.01
CA THR A 415 21.49 -2.41 11.62
C THR A 415 20.06 -2.67 12.08
N TRP A 416 19.34 -3.58 11.41
CA TRP A 416 17.96 -3.92 11.75
C TRP A 416 17.87 -4.63 13.11
N ILE A 417 18.71 -5.65 13.33
CA ILE A 417 18.71 -6.36 14.61
C ILE A 417 19.22 -5.47 15.75
N GLN A 418 20.20 -4.60 15.50
CA GLN A 418 20.67 -3.63 16.48
C GLN A 418 19.56 -2.67 16.91
N ALA A 419 18.76 -2.18 15.96
CA ALA A 419 17.60 -1.34 16.25
C ALA A 419 16.54 -2.09 17.08
N ILE A 420 16.33 -3.39 16.85
CA ILE A 420 15.45 -4.21 17.68
C ILE A 420 16.02 -4.36 19.09
N GLN A 421 17.30 -4.74 19.23
CA GLN A 421 17.94 -5.00 20.52
C GLN A 421 18.02 -3.75 21.41
N GLN A 422 18.11 -2.55 20.82
CA GLN A 422 18.01 -1.28 21.54
C GLN A 422 16.66 -1.14 22.28
N GLU A 423 15.58 -1.67 21.70
CA GLU A 423 14.24 -1.62 22.28
C GLU A 423 13.92 -2.86 23.12
N LEU A 424 14.15 -4.04 22.55
CA LEU A 424 13.83 -5.36 23.07
C LEU A 424 15.12 -6.18 23.23
N PRO A 425 15.77 -6.15 24.41
CA PRO A 425 16.97 -6.95 24.70
C PRO A 425 16.71 -8.45 24.54
N SER A 426 17.68 -9.19 24.02
CA SER A 426 17.59 -10.65 23.81
C SER A 426 16.30 -11.08 23.06
N PRO A 427 16.05 -10.56 21.85
CA PRO A 427 14.86 -10.91 21.08
C PRO A 427 14.98 -12.34 20.53
N ARG A 428 13.86 -13.09 20.50
CA ARG A 428 13.76 -14.33 19.73
C ARG A 428 13.10 -14.05 18.38
N LEU A 429 13.79 -14.40 17.30
CA LEU A 429 13.25 -14.25 15.94
C LEU A 429 12.89 -15.63 15.39
N LEU A 430 11.65 -15.80 14.98
CA LEU A 430 11.18 -16.96 14.23
C LEU A 430 10.98 -16.53 12.79
N PHE A 431 11.85 -16.95 11.87
CA PHE A 431 11.63 -16.72 10.45
C PHE A 431 10.79 -17.85 9.88
N ALA A 432 9.60 -17.53 9.40
CA ALA A 432 8.84 -18.41 8.52
C ALA A 432 9.55 -18.50 7.17
N PHE A 433 9.42 -19.62 6.47
CA PHE A 433 9.83 -19.73 5.07
C PHE A 433 11.24 -19.19 4.77
N LEU A 434 12.26 -19.62 5.52
CA LEU A 434 13.68 -19.48 5.13
C LEU A 434 14.00 -20.41 3.95
N MET A 435 13.32 -20.19 2.84
CA MET A 435 13.36 -21.02 1.64
C MET A 435 13.99 -20.23 0.48
N PRO A 436 15.27 -19.83 0.54
CA PRO A 436 15.95 -19.30 -0.63
C PRO A 436 16.09 -20.37 -1.73
N THR A 437 15.90 -21.64 -1.38
CA THR A 437 16.35 -22.82 -2.11
C THR A 437 15.24 -23.67 -2.72
N THR A 438 13.97 -23.24 -2.81
CA THR A 438 12.92 -24.10 -3.42
C THR A 438 13.24 -24.58 -4.84
N GLN A 439 14.09 -23.85 -5.59
CA GLN A 439 14.60 -24.33 -6.88
C GLN A 439 15.71 -25.39 -6.78
N LEU A 440 16.44 -25.46 -5.66
CA LEU A 440 17.56 -26.38 -5.41
C LEU A 440 17.15 -27.70 -4.77
N ILE A 441 15.93 -27.80 -4.23
CA ILE A 441 15.44 -29.03 -3.57
C ILE A 441 15.15 -30.15 -4.60
N HIS A 442 15.09 -29.82 -5.90
CA HIS A 442 14.74 -30.78 -6.95
C HIS A 442 15.91 -31.62 -7.47
N ASP A 443 17.16 -31.21 -7.22
CA ASP A 443 18.35 -31.95 -7.67
C ASP A 443 19.48 -31.85 -6.63
N PRO A 444 19.65 -32.88 -5.78
CA PRO A 444 20.68 -32.90 -4.75
C PRO A 444 22.11 -33.01 -5.31
N ASP A 445 22.28 -33.30 -6.59
CA ASP A 445 23.57 -33.50 -7.24
C ASP A 445 24.04 -32.27 -8.04
N LEU A 446 23.30 -31.15 -7.97
CA LEU A 446 23.67 -29.89 -8.62
C LEU A 446 25.05 -29.39 -8.13
N PRO A 447 26.01 -29.13 -9.04
CA PRO A 447 27.32 -28.57 -8.67
C PRO A 447 27.19 -27.22 -7.97
N VAL A 448 27.99 -26.99 -6.93
CA VAL A 448 27.96 -25.74 -6.13
C VAL A 448 28.17 -24.51 -7.00
N GLU A 449 29.02 -24.58 -8.01
CA GLU A 449 29.30 -23.48 -8.94
C GLU A 449 28.05 -23.13 -9.76
N ARG A 450 27.24 -24.14 -10.11
CA ARG A 450 25.98 -23.93 -10.81
C ARG A 450 24.94 -23.30 -9.90
N ILE A 451 24.87 -23.77 -8.65
CA ILE A 451 23.99 -23.19 -7.62
C ILE A 451 24.32 -21.71 -7.44
N GLN A 452 25.60 -21.37 -7.24
CA GLN A 452 26.06 -19.99 -7.05
C GLN A 452 25.69 -19.09 -8.23
N LYS A 453 25.84 -19.58 -9.45
CA LYS A 453 25.47 -18.84 -10.67
C LYS A 453 23.97 -18.53 -10.76
N ASP A 454 23.13 -19.41 -10.24
CA ASP A 454 21.67 -19.29 -10.33
C ASP A 454 21.06 -18.50 -9.16
N ILE A 455 21.80 -18.24 -8.06
CA ILE A 455 21.33 -17.47 -6.89
C ILE A 455 20.66 -16.14 -7.26
N PRO A 456 21.24 -15.27 -8.13
CA PRO A 456 20.62 -13.98 -8.44
C PRO A 456 19.21 -14.10 -9.05
N ALA A 457 18.89 -15.24 -9.67
CA ALA A 457 17.58 -15.54 -10.27
C ALA A 457 16.56 -16.12 -9.29
N MET A 458 16.97 -16.43 -8.06
CA MET A 458 16.08 -16.98 -7.06
C MET A 458 15.15 -15.89 -6.50
N ARG A 459 13.90 -16.29 -6.23
CA ARG A 459 12.86 -15.40 -5.69
C ARG A 459 13.28 -14.72 -4.38
N TYR A 460 14.08 -15.37 -3.55
CA TYR A 460 14.50 -14.85 -2.25
C TYR A 460 16.02 -14.65 -2.16
N ALA A 461 16.68 -14.33 -3.28
CA ALA A 461 18.14 -14.25 -3.39
C ALA A 461 18.82 -13.35 -2.34
N LEU A 462 18.17 -12.27 -1.89
CA LEU A 462 18.73 -11.31 -0.93
C LEU A 462 18.41 -11.65 0.54
N LEU A 463 17.43 -12.52 0.82
CA LEU A 463 17.04 -12.87 2.19
C LEU A 463 18.19 -13.51 3.00
N PRO A 464 18.99 -14.44 2.46
CA PRO A 464 20.16 -14.98 3.17
C PRO A 464 21.16 -13.90 3.59
N SER A 465 21.41 -12.91 2.74
CA SER A 465 22.31 -11.78 3.07
C SER A 465 21.77 -11.01 4.27
N PHE A 466 20.47 -10.74 4.28
CA PHE A 466 19.81 -10.04 5.39
C PHE A 466 19.93 -10.84 6.68
N VAL A 467 19.59 -12.13 6.66
CA VAL A 467 19.68 -13.03 7.83
C VAL A 467 21.12 -13.14 8.32
N ASN A 468 22.10 -13.23 7.42
CA ASN A 468 23.52 -13.22 7.79
C ASN A 468 23.95 -11.89 8.43
N GLY A 469 23.33 -10.78 8.03
CA GLY A 469 23.47 -9.48 8.68
C GLY A 469 22.90 -9.50 10.10
N VAL A 470 21.68 -10.01 10.24
CA VAL A 470 21.01 -10.19 11.54
C VAL A 470 21.85 -11.06 12.47
N LEU A 471 22.40 -12.17 12.00
CA LEU A 471 23.27 -13.04 12.81
C LEU A 471 24.60 -12.38 13.19
N LYS A 472 25.12 -11.47 12.36
CA LYS A 472 26.35 -10.73 12.66
C LYS A 472 26.11 -9.62 13.71
N GLY A 473 24.96 -8.96 13.64
CA GLY A 473 24.62 -7.85 14.52
C GLY A 473 24.03 -8.25 15.87
N ALA A 474 23.46 -9.47 15.96
CA ALA A 474 22.86 -10.03 17.17
C ALA A 474 23.91 -10.41 18.20
#